data_AF-K1RIH1-F1
#
_entry.id   AF-K1RIH1-F1
#
_cell.length_a   1.000
_cell.length_b   1.000
_cell.length_c   1.000
_cell.angle_alpha   90.00
_cell.angle_beta   90.00
_cell.angle_gamma   90.00
#
_symmetry.space_group_name_H-M   'P 1'
#
loop_
_entity.id
_entity.type
_entity.pdbx_description
1 polymer ?
#
loop_
_entity_poly.entity_id
_entity_poly.type
_entity_poly.pdbx_seq_one_letter_code
_entity_poly.pdbx_strand_id
1 'polypeptide(L)'
;MAGAKQEPRGHIAHLSNSSHNPVVKLICNRHNNKYSYTSNSDDNLLKNLELFDKLSLRFNRRVLFIKDVIGSNEICCWSFFGHGSKISEVCCTSIVYGTDKKHTKVEFPEARIFEETLNVLLYENRTGPDDDLMQATRKGTVTGHGYHSDDDADEKLDREVRMRRK
;
A
#
# COMPACT_ATOMS: atom_id res chain seq x y z
N MET A 1 26.54 -0.22 9.98
CA MET A 1 25.19 -0.10 10.58
C MET A 1 24.53 1.16 10.02
N ALA A 2 23.71 1.02 8.98
CA ALA A 2 22.99 2.14 8.36
C ALA A 2 21.66 2.31 9.10
N GLY A 3 21.54 3.40 9.86
CA GLY A 3 20.29 3.76 10.53
C GLY A 3 19.25 4.18 9.50
N ALA A 4 18.18 3.40 9.37
CA ALA A 4 16.97 3.81 8.67
C ALA A 4 16.42 5.06 9.36
N LYS A 5 16.51 6.23 8.71
CA LYS A 5 15.86 7.44 9.18
C LYS A 5 14.35 7.20 9.16
N GLN A 6 13.79 7.09 10.36
CA GLN A 6 12.36 7.10 10.61
C GLN A 6 11.80 8.45 10.11
N GLU A 7 11.15 8.47 8.94
CA GLU A 7 10.21 9.54 8.56
C GLU A 7 9.21 9.73 9.72
N PRO A 8 8.59 10.91 9.92
CA PRO A 8 7.64 11.11 11.00
C PRO A 8 6.36 10.31 10.70
N ARG A 9 6.39 9.02 11.04
CA ARG A 9 5.32 8.03 10.85
C ARG A 9 4.01 8.45 11.52
N GLY A 10 4.04 9.43 12.42
CA GLY A 10 2.91 9.86 13.24
C GLY A 10 1.81 10.60 12.47
N HIS A 11 2.12 11.52 11.56
CA HIS A 11 1.08 12.38 10.95
C HIS A 11 0.19 11.62 9.96
N ILE A 12 0.79 10.85 9.04
CA ILE A 12 0.02 10.09 8.05
C ILE A 12 -0.76 8.96 8.73
N ALA A 13 -0.17 8.27 9.71
CA ALA A 13 -0.85 7.22 10.48
C ALA A 13 -2.04 7.75 11.27
N HIS A 14 -1.96 8.96 11.83
CA HIS A 14 -3.10 9.60 12.50
C HIS A 14 -4.23 9.98 11.53
N LEU A 15 -3.89 10.49 10.35
CA LEU A 15 -4.88 10.86 9.32
C LEU A 15 -5.58 9.63 8.72
N SER A 16 -4.85 8.53 8.54
CA SER A 16 -5.40 7.25 8.03
C SER A 16 -6.12 6.42 9.09
N ASN A 17 -5.81 6.59 10.38
CA ASN A 17 -6.54 5.89 11.45
C ASN A 17 -7.90 6.53 11.74
N SER A 18 -8.07 7.82 11.43
CA SER A 18 -9.32 8.55 11.63
C SER A 18 -10.24 8.51 10.39
N SER A 19 -9.66 8.48 9.19
CA SER A 19 -10.39 8.23 7.94
C SER A 19 -9.90 6.89 7.38
N HIS A 20 -10.77 5.88 7.30
CA HIS A 20 -10.46 4.55 6.73
C HIS A 20 -10.06 4.57 5.24
N ASN A 21 -9.79 5.75 4.69
CA ASN A 21 -9.46 5.99 3.31
C ASN A 21 -7.96 5.77 3.11
N PRO A 22 -7.56 5.11 2.00
CA PRO A 22 -6.17 5.12 1.58
C PRO A 22 -5.68 6.54 1.33
N VAL A 23 -4.36 6.75 1.45
CA VAL A 23 -3.73 8.05 1.31
C VAL A 23 -2.72 8.02 0.18
N VAL A 24 -2.77 9.02 -0.69
CA VAL A 24 -1.76 9.27 -1.72
C VAL A 24 -1.05 10.57 -1.39
N LYS A 25 0.25 10.49 -1.17
CA LYS A 25 1.09 11.65 -0.86
C LYS A 25 2.00 11.95 -2.05
N LEU A 26 1.97 13.17 -2.56
CA LEU A 26 2.99 13.69 -3.48
C LEU A 26 3.91 14.63 -2.72
N ILE A 27 5.20 14.30 -2.70
CA ILE A 27 6.26 15.23 -2.31
C ILE A 27 6.73 15.99 -3.55
N CYS A 28 6.81 17.31 -3.48
CA CYS A 28 7.33 18.16 -4.55
C CYS A 28 8.15 19.33 -3.96
N ASN A 29 9.47 19.16 -3.90
CA ASN A 29 10.41 20.12 -3.31
C ASN A 29 11.37 20.66 -4.38
N ARG A 30 10.92 21.66 -5.15
CA ARG A 30 11.74 22.35 -6.16
C ARG A 30 12.91 23.17 -5.57
N HIS A 31 12.92 23.40 -4.26
CA HIS A 31 13.94 24.19 -3.56
C HIS A 31 15.10 23.32 -3.05
N ASN A 32 15.01 22.00 -3.21
CA ASN A 32 16.07 21.09 -2.84
C ASN A 32 17.36 21.42 -3.61
N ASN A 33 18.49 21.47 -2.91
CA ASN A 33 19.78 21.85 -3.50
C ASN A 33 20.30 20.87 -4.57
N LYS A 34 19.74 19.66 -4.65
CA LYS A 34 20.04 18.68 -5.70
C LYS A 34 19.16 18.84 -6.94
N TYR A 35 18.16 19.71 -6.91
CA TYR A 35 17.27 19.94 -8.06
C TYR A 35 18.05 20.51 -9.25
N SER A 36 17.97 19.83 -10.40
CA SER A 36 18.54 20.35 -11.64
C SER A 36 17.49 21.19 -12.36
N TYR A 37 17.72 22.50 -12.45
CA TYR A 37 16.88 23.45 -13.19
C TYR A 37 17.10 23.32 -14.70
N THR A 38 16.62 22.22 -15.26
CA THR A 38 16.54 22.02 -16.72
C THR A 38 15.07 22.07 -17.13
N SER A 39 14.78 22.57 -18.34
CA SER A 39 13.41 22.67 -18.84
C SER A 39 12.65 21.34 -18.75
N ASN A 40 13.31 20.22 -19.10
CA ASN A 40 12.71 18.90 -18.99
C ASN A 40 12.35 18.50 -17.53
N SER A 41 13.17 18.88 -16.55
CA SER A 41 12.87 18.58 -15.13
C SER A 41 11.70 19.42 -14.63
N ASP A 42 11.65 20.70 -15.02
CA ASP A 42 10.54 21.60 -14.70
C ASP A 42 9.23 21.12 -15.33
N ASP A 43 9.25 20.75 -16.63
CA ASP A 43 8.10 20.21 -17.34
C ASP A 43 7.58 18.93 -16.68
N ASN A 44 8.48 18.01 -16.31
CA ASN A 44 8.09 16.77 -15.63
C ASN A 44 7.56 17.02 -14.22
N LEU A 45 8.10 17.99 -13.49
CA LEU A 45 7.55 18.38 -12.19
C LEU A 45 6.12 18.92 -12.33
N LEU A 46 5.87 19.76 -13.34
CA LEU A 46 4.54 20.27 -13.65
C LEU A 46 3.57 19.16 -14.04
N LYS A 47 3.99 18.18 -14.85
CA LYS A 47 3.17 17.00 -15.19
C LYS A 47 2.81 16.18 -13.96
N ASN A 48 3.74 15.98 -13.02
CA ASN A 48 3.45 15.32 -11.75
C ASN A 48 2.40 16.10 -10.93
N LEU A 49 2.50 17.42 -10.87
CA LEU A 49 1.53 18.28 -10.18
C LEU A 49 0.15 18.21 -10.83
N GLU A 50 0.08 18.31 -12.16
CA GLU A 50 -1.17 18.24 -12.91
C GLU A 50 -1.85 16.87 -12.75
N LEU A 51 -1.07 15.79 -12.80
CA LEU A 51 -1.59 14.44 -12.56
C LEU A 51 -2.14 14.30 -11.14
N PHE A 52 -1.46 14.86 -10.14
CA PHE A 52 -1.95 14.85 -8.76
C PHE A 52 -3.29 15.55 -8.65
N ASP A 53 -3.43 16.72 -9.25
CA ASP A 53 -4.69 17.48 -9.23
C ASP A 53 -5.81 16.68 -9.94
N LYS A 54 -5.53 16.09 -11.12
CA LYS A 54 -6.50 15.23 -11.85
C LYS A 54 -6.96 14.04 -11.02
N LEU A 55 -6.03 13.33 -10.38
CA LEU A 55 -6.33 12.16 -9.55
C LEU A 55 -7.11 12.55 -8.29
N SER A 56 -6.73 13.67 -7.66
CA SER A 56 -7.40 14.18 -6.46
C SER A 56 -8.86 14.55 -6.71
N LEU A 57 -9.16 15.10 -7.88
CA LEU A 57 -10.52 15.41 -8.31
C LEU A 57 -11.29 14.13 -8.69
N ARG A 58 -10.67 13.21 -9.42
CA ARG A 58 -11.29 11.98 -9.91
C ARG A 58 -11.66 11.00 -8.79
N PHE A 59 -10.79 10.85 -7.81
CA PHE A 59 -10.95 9.92 -6.69
C PHE A 59 -11.26 10.66 -5.39
N ASN A 60 -11.88 11.84 -5.51
CA ASN A 60 -12.35 12.60 -4.36
C ASN A 60 -13.24 11.72 -3.47
N ARG A 61 -13.20 11.96 -2.16
CA ARG A 61 -13.92 11.20 -1.12
C ARG A 61 -13.46 9.75 -0.87
N ARG A 62 -12.84 9.09 -1.85
CA ARG A 62 -12.34 7.70 -1.72
C ARG A 62 -10.91 7.64 -1.23
N VAL A 63 -10.07 8.56 -1.72
CA VAL A 63 -8.64 8.62 -1.39
C VAL A 63 -8.33 9.99 -0.81
N LEU A 64 -7.56 10.02 0.27
CA LEU A 64 -7.02 11.27 0.80
C LEU A 64 -5.75 11.64 0.04
N PHE A 65 -5.77 12.76 -0.67
CA PHE A 65 -4.61 13.28 -1.39
C PHE A 65 -3.88 14.34 -0.55
N ILE A 66 -2.57 14.17 -0.36
CA ILE A 66 -1.72 15.09 0.39
C ILE A 66 -0.60 15.59 -0.50
N LYS A 67 -0.54 16.90 -0.69
CA LYS A 67 0.58 17.57 -1.35
C LYS A 67 1.53 18.11 -0.31
N ASP A 68 2.77 17.63 -0.34
CA ASP A 68 3.84 18.04 0.57
C ASP A 68 4.93 18.80 -0.21
N VAL A 69 5.10 20.08 0.13
CA VAL A 69 6.06 20.98 -0.51
C VAL A 69 7.24 21.34 0.40
N ILE A 70 7.22 20.95 1.68
CA ILE A 70 8.17 21.40 2.71
C ILE A 70 8.48 20.24 3.67
N GLY A 71 9.77 19.97 3.91
CA GLY A 71 10.18 19.07 5.00
C GLY A 71 10.76 17.72 4.58
N SER A 72 11.01 17.52 3.28
CA SER A 72 11.60 16.30 2.74
C SER A 72 12.92 16.56 1.98
N ASN A 73 13.86 15.62 2.10
CA ASN A 73 15.08 15.55 1.29
C ASN A 73 14.86 14.96 -0.11
N GLU A 74 13.67 14.41 -0.37
CA GLU A 74 13.22 13.98 -1.70
C GLU A 74 12.81 15.19 -2.53
N ILE A 75 12.99 15.12 -3.85
CA ILE A 75 12.57 16.17 -4.78
C ILE A 75 11.14 15.93 -5.24
N CYS A 76 10.88 14.76 -5.83
CA CYS A 76 9.58 14.39 -6.35
C CYS A 76 9.35 12.90 -6.11
N CYS A 77 8.36 12.57 -5.29
CA CYS A 77 8.06 11.18 -4.94
C CYS A 77 6.58 11.03 -4.62
N TRP A 78 5.96 10.00 -5.21
CA TRP A 78 4.62 9.55 -4.87
C TRP A 78 4.73 8.43 -3.85
N SER A 79 4.01 8.55 -2.75
CA SER A 79 3.92 7.51 -1.72
C SER A 79 2.47 7.12 -1.51
N PHE A 80 2.23 5.82 -1.47
CA PHE A 80 0.91 5.22 -1.39
C PHE A 80 0.78 4.53 -0.04
N PHE A 81 -0.30 4.83 0.68
CA PHE A 81 -0.55 4.30 2.01
C PHE A 81 -1.94 3.68 2.07
N GLY A 82 -2.03 2.55 2.75
CA GLY A 82 -3.28 1.88 3.07
C GLY A 82 -3.20 1.34 4.48
N HIS A 83 -4.32 1.39 5.19
CA HIS A 83 -4.41 0.96 6.59
C HIS A 83 -3.30 1.55 7.49
N GLY A 84 -2.93 2.81 7.24
CA GLY A 84 -1.91 3.55 8.00
C GLY A 84 -0.47 3.09 7.83
N SER A 85 -0.19 2.22 6.86
CA SER A 85 1.16 1.82 6.48
C SER A 85 1.45 2.18 5.03
N LYS A 86 2.72 2.47 4.74
CA LYS A 86 3.18 2.71 3.37
C LYS A 86 3.22 1.37 2.62
N ILE A 87 2.56 1.30 1.47
CA ILE A 87 2.47 0.09 0.64
C ILE A 87 3.53 0.15 -0.46
N SER A 88 3.59 1.27 -1.16
CA SER A 88 4.47 1.45 -2.32
C SER A 88 4.90 2.91 -2.46
N GLU A 89 5.89 3.11 -3.33
CA GLU A 89 6.33 4.43 -3.75
C GLU A 89 6.78 4.43 -5.21
N VAL A 90 6.65 5.59 -5.83
CA VAL A 90 7.21 5.90 -7.13
C VAL A 90 8.09 7.14 -6.98
N CYS A 91 9.40 6.91 -6.91
CA CYS A 91 10.37 7.99 -6.94
C CYS A 91 10.46 8.54 -8.36
N CYS A 92 10.25 9.85 -8.51
CA CYS A 92 10.29 10.53 -9.79
C CYS A 92 11.65 11.19 -10.03
N THR A 93 12.72 10.68 -9.43
CA THR A 93 14.07 11.21 -9.64
C THR A 93 15.01 10.15 -10.15
N SER A 94 15.83 10.51 -11.14
CA SER A 94 16.94 9.71 -11.60
C SER A 94 18.25 10.47 -11.43
N ILE A 95 19.30 9.73 -11.06
CA ILE A 95 20.64 10.26 -10.91
C ILE A 95 21.41 9.91 -12.16
N VAL A 96 21.79 10.93 -12.94
CA VAL A 96 22.64 10.77 -14.11
C VAL A 96 24.06 11.17 -13.73
N TYR A 97 25.00 10.28 -14.02
CA TYR A 97 26.42 10.50 -13.80
C TYR A 97 27.05 11.08 -15.06
N GLY A 98 27.39 12.37 -15.02
CA GLY A 98 28.23 13.01 -16.04
C GLY A 98 29.71 12.99 -15.64
N THR A 99 30.58 13.39 -16.57
CA THR A 99 32.04 13.49 -16.36
C THR A 99 32.42 14.53 -15.30
N ASP A 100 31.64 15.59 -15.15
CA ASP A 100 31.96 16.70 -14.25
C ASP A 100 31.17 16.65 -12.94
N LYS A 101 29.86 16.34 -13.00
CA LYS A 101 28.95 16.36 -11.85
C LYS A 101 27.84 15.31 -11.98
N LYS A 102 27.30 14.91 -10.82
CA LYS A 102 26.05 14.14 -10.74
C LYS A 102 24.88 15.11 -10.93
N HIS A 103 23.95 14.77 -11.81
CA HIS A 103 22.72 15.51 -12.04
C HIS A 103 21.54 14.70 -11.52
N THR A 104 20.66 15.33 -10.74
CA THR A 104 19.37 14.72 -10.38
C THR A 104 18.30 15.31 -11.29
N LYS A 105 17.74 14.46 -12.15
CA LYS A 105 16.67 14.82 -13.08
C LYS A 105 15.32 14.36 -12.53
N VAL A 106 14.28 15.14 -12.81
CA VAL A 106 12.91 14.73 -12.51
C VAL A 106 12.34 13.98 -13.72
N GLU A 107 11.71 12.84 -13.44
CA GLU A 107 11.03 11.98 -14.40
C GLU A 107 9.51 12.02 -14.17
N PHE A 108 8.76 11.55 -15.16
CA PHE A 108 7.32 11.43 -15.08
C PHE A 108 6.90 10.02 -15.49
N PRO A 109 7.02 9.03 -14.58
CA PRO A 109 6.61 7.64 -14.84
C PRO A 109 5.08 7.50 -14.73
N GLU A 110 4.36 8.17 -15.64
CA GLU A 110 2.90 8.32 -15.64
C GLU A 110 2.15 7.00 -15.44
N ALA A 111 2.46 5.99 -16.27
CA ALA A 111 1.78 4.70 -16.24
C ALA A 111 1.89 4.02 -14.86
N ARG A 112 3.08 4.08 -14.24
CA ARG A 112 3.33 3.48 -12.92
C ARG A 112 2.60 4.25 -11.82
N ILE A 113 2.57 5.58 -11.88
CA ILE A 113 1.83 6.40 -10.90
C ILE A 113 0.34 6.07 -10.98
N PHE A 114 -0.22 5.94 -12.19
CA PHE A 114 -1.61 5.54 -12.38
C PHE A 114 -1.90 4.14 -11.84
N GLU A 115 -1.06 3.16 -12.18
CA GLU A 115 -1.19 1.78 -11.71
C GLU A 115 -1.21 1.72 -10.18
N GLU A 116 -0.22 2.34 -9.51
CA GLU A 116 -0.16 2.36 -8.05
C GLU A 116 -1.35 3.12 -7.42
N THR A 117 -1.84 4.17 -8.07
CA THR A 117 -3.06 4.87 -7.62
C THR A 117 -4.29 3.98 -7.68
N LEU A 118 -4.42 3.17 -8.73
CA LEU A 118 -5.52 2.20 -8.84
C LEU A 118 -5.37 1.08 -7.81
N ASN A 119 -4.16 0.60 -7.58
CA ASN A 119 -3.87 -0.42 -6.57
C ASN A 119 -4.22 0.08 -5.15
N VAL A 120 -4.01 1.36 -4.86
CA VAL A 120 -4.36 1.93 -3.55
C VAL A 120 -5.85 1.84 -3.24
N LEU A 121 -6.71 1.84 -4.26
CA LEU A 121 -8.17 1.71 -4.08
C LEU A 121 -8.57 0.33 -3.53
N LEU A 122 -7.71 -0.69 -3.67
CA LEU A 122 -7.92 -2.01 -3.07
C LEU A 122 -7.86 -1.96 -1.53
N TYR A 123 -7.30 -0.89 -0.96
CA TYR A 123 -7.19 -0.66 0.47
C TYR A 123 -8.30 0.27 1.00
N GLU A 124 -9.27 0.64 0.16
CA GLU A 124 -10.51 1.28 0.57
C GLU A 124 -11.39 0.29 1.34
N ASN A 125 -12.08 0.76 2.38
CA ASN A 125 -12.97 -0.03 3.23
C ASN A 125 -12.29 -1.19 3.96
N ARG A 126 -11.96 -0.96 5.22
CA ARG A 126 -12.03 -2.04 6.21
C ARG A 126 -13.52 -2.32 6.49
N THR A 127 -14.13 -3.25 5.77
CA THR A 127 -14.59 -4.41 6.55
C THR A 127 -13.30 -5.03 7.03
N GLY A 128 -13.05 -5.04 8.34
CA GLY A 128 -11.90 -5.77 8.89
C GLY A 128 -11.85 -7.19 8.30
N PRO A 129 -10.72 -7.90 8.39
CA PRO A 129 -10.79 -9.35 8.23
C PRO A 129 -11.92 -9.80 9.15
N ASP A 130 -12.97 -10.37 8.56
CA ASP A 130 -14.18 -10.74 9.28
C ASP A 130 -13.71 -11.66 10.41
N ASP A 131 -13.79 -11.17 11.65
CA ASP A 131 -13.21 -11.91 12.79
C ASP A 131 -13.89 -13.27 12.91
N ASP A 132 -15.14 -13.39 12.43
CA ASP A 132 -15.86 -14.64 12.22
C ASP A 132 -15.22 -15.53 11.14
N LEU A 133 -14.79 -14.98 10.00
CA LEU A 133 -14.10 -15.73 8.94
C LEU A 133 -12.68 -16.16 9.34
N MET A 134 -11.96 -15.30 10.09
CA MET A 134 -10.65 -15.63 10.67
C MET A 134 -10.78 -16.63 11.82
N GLN A 135 -11.87 -16.65 12.57
CA GLN A 135 -12.16 -17.69 13.55
C GLN A 135 -12.59 -19.00 12.87
N ALA A 136 -13.37 -18.93 11.79
CA ALA A 136 -13.83 -20.11 11.04
C ALA A 136 -12.71 -20.88 10.32
N THR A 137 -11.63 -20.18 9.93
CA THR A 137 -10.46 -20.79 9.28
C THR A 137 -9.31 -21.13 10.24
N ARG A 138 -9.41 -20.76 11.52
CA ARG A 138 -8.50 -21.24 12.59
C ARG A 138 -8.80 -22.70 12.93
N LYS A 139 -8.51 -23.62 12.02
CA LYS A 139 -8.34 -25.03 12.39
C LYS A 139 -6.93 -25.26 12.94
N GLY A 140 -6.86 -25.43 14.26
CA GLY A 140 -5.98 -26.45 14.83
C GLY A 140 -4.86 -25.99 15.76
N THR A 141 -5.18 -25.34 16.88
CA THR A 141 -4.51 -25.65 18.16
C THR A 141 -5.30 -25.05 19.31
N VAL A 142 -6.10 -25.87 19.98
CA VAL A 142 -6.31 -25.95 21.45
C VAL A 142 -7.39 -27.00 21.68
N THR A 143 -6.92 -28.13 22.18
CA THR A 143 -7.57 -29.06 23.11
C THR A 143 -9.10 -29.04 23.18
N GLY A 144 -9.69 -30.09 22.59
CA GLY A 144 -10.88 -30.82 23.02
C GLY A 144 -12.08 -30.00 23.46
N HIS A 145 -13.16 -30.06 22.68
CA HIS A 145 -14.51 -30.41 23.14
C HIS A 145 -15.28 -30.91 21.91
N GLY A 146 -15.82 -32.13 22.02
CA GLY A 146 -16.36 -32.91 20.92
C GLY A 146 -17.71 -32.37 20.43
N TYR A 147 -17.88 -32.41 19.12
CA TYR A 147 -19.19 -32.47 18.47
C TYR A 147 -19.17 -33.66 17.52
N HIS A 148 -20.03 -34.63 17.87
CA HIS A 148 -20.33 -35.83 17.10
C HIS A 148 -20.81 -35.45 15.70
N SER A 149 -20.13 -35.96 14.66
CA SER A 149 -20.66 -36.05 13.30
C SER A 149 -21.10 -37.50 13.10
N ASP A 150 -22.38 -37.72 12.86
CA ASP A 150 -23.04 -39.04 12.79
C ASP A 150 -22.65 -39.89 11.56
N ASP A 151 -21.74 -39.43 10.70
CA ASP A 151 -21.35 -40.15 9.47
C ASP A 151 -20.37 -41.32 9.70
N ASP A 152 -19.69 -41.41 10.86
CA ASP A 152 -18.74 -42.50 11.15
C ASP A 152 -19.41 -43.78 11.72
N ALA A 153 -20.71 -43.72 12.08
CA ALA A 153 -21.43 -44.85 12.69
C ALA A 153 -21.85 -45.91 11.65
N ASP A 154 -22.24 -45.47 10.45
CA ASP A 154 -22.76 -46.36 9.41
C ASP A 154 -21.67 -47.21 8.73
N GLU A 155 -20.45 -46.67 8.52
CA GLU A 155 -19.34 -47.45 7.96
C GLU A 155 -18.85 -48.54 8.93
N LYS A 156 -18.98 -48.31 10.24
CA LYS A 156 -18.52 -49.26 11.27
C LYS A 156 -19.51 -50.42 11.44
N LEU A 157 -20.82 -50.16 11.34
CA LEU A 157 -21.85 -51.19 11.38
C LEU A 157 -21.76 -52.15 10.19
N ASP A 158 -21.48 -51.64 8.98
CA ASP A 158 -21.44 -52.47 7.78
C ASP A 158 -20.23 -53.43 7.76
N ARG A 159 -19.08 -52.98 8.31
CA ARG A 159 -17.92 -53.86 8.54
C ARG A 159 -18.21 -54.95 9.58
N GLU A 160 -18.92 -54.62 10.65
CA GLU A 160 -19.18 -55.58 11.73
C GLU A 160 -20.23 -56.63 11.34
N VAL A 161 -21.23 -56.25 10.54
CA VAL A 161 -22.22 -57.19 9.95
C VAL A 161 -21.54 -58.13 8.95
N ARG A 162 -20.59 -57.65 8.15
CA ARG A 162 -19.83 -58.47 7.20
C ARG A 162 -18.90 -59.47 7.88
N MET A 163 -18.35 -59.14 9.05
CA MET A 163 -17.51 -60.06 9.83
C MET A 163 -18.28 -61.11 10.64
N ARG A 164 -19.59 -60.93 10.87
CA ARG A 164 -20.44 -61.91 11.58
C ARG A 164 -21.05 -63.00 10.68
N ARG A 165 -20.88 -62.94 9.36
CA ARG A 165 -21.44 -63.92 8.40
C ARG A 165 -20.41 -64.89 7.80
N LYS A 166 -19.30 -65.16 8.48
CA LYS A 166 -18.32 -66.17 8.06
C LYS A 166 -17.95 -67.10 9.20
#